data_AF-W2FRZ9-F1
#
_entry.id   AF-W2FRZ9-F1
#
_cell.length_a   1.000
_cell.length_b   1.000
_cell.length_c   1.000
_cell.angle_alpha   90.00
_cell.angle_beta   90.00
_cell.angle_gamma   90.00
#
_symmetry.space_group_name_H-M   'P 1'
#
loop_
_entity.id
_entity.type
_entity.pdbx_description
1 polymer ?
#
loop_
_entity_poly.entity_id
_entity_poly.type
_entity_poly.pdbx_seq_one_letter_code
_entity_poly.pdbx_strand_id
1 'polypeptide(L)'
;MPRYLLSAVRSSKRRWVLPTLTATGAATGAVLLLQDGEDTVVTGELEPKLPTFSLEQVQQHSWVVYEHGVYDVMEFARNHPGGAKVLQAAGKSVELFWQQSEPHMRTGVAEALDGLRIGNLNQEDFNMMQDVKETQSTALQEFFFIEGASAAAPKVDLDTFELKICGASTEVSLSLSDLKTQFKQHKVMSTIRCIAPRATDVSSGKPAARVPAEWTGVLLADVLTSLGITSTDDIEQVRFEALDTDKQGRAFGSSISAATAMDRDAGVLLAYEMNGARIPKEHGFPLRVVVPGTTGARNVKFVHRIIVM
;
A
#
# COMPACT_ATOMS: atom_id res chain seq x y z
N MET A 1 24.01 34.97 -1.47
CA MET A 1 25.11 34.66 -0.54
C MET A 1 25.01 35.64 0.64
N PRO A 2 25.22 35.25 1.91
CA PRO A 2 25.81 33.99 2.37
C PRO A 2 25.04 33.19 3.46
N ARG A 3 25.44 31.91 3.57
CA ARG A 3 25.54 31.03 4.76
C ARG A 3 24.35 30.72 5.69
N TYR A 4 24.02 29.42 5.70
CA TYR A 4 23.38 28.68 6.80
C TYR A 4 24.21 28.68 8.10
N LEU A 5 23.53 28.54 9.23
CA LEU A 5 24.11 28.16 10.53
C LEU A 5 23.20 27.12 11.20
N LEU A 6 23.75 25.94 11.47
CA LEU A 6 23.12 24.87 12.24
C LEU A 6 23.30 25.14 13.74
N SER A 7 22.22 25.07 14.53
CA SER A 7 22.30 25.13 16.00
C SER A 7 22.57 23.74 16.59
N ALA A 8 23.61 23.65 17.41
CA ALA A 8 24.04 22.38 18.00
C ALA A 8 23.23 21.99 19.25
N VAL A 9 22.99 20.69 19.41
CA VAL A 9 22.39 20.07 20.60
C VAL A 9 23.29 20.27 21.83
N ARG A 10 22.69 20.62 22.97
CA ARG A 10 23.39 20.96 24.22
C ARG A 10 23.44 19.75 25.15
N SER A 11 24.52 18.96 25.11
CA SER A 11 24.69 17.84 26.05
C SER A 11 25.12 18.31 27.45
N SER A 12 24.54 17.68 28.48
CA SER A 12 24.81 18.00 29.89
C SER A 12 25.93 17.12 30.45
N LYS A 13 27.01 17.74 30.94
CA LYS A 13 28.13 17.03 31.57
C LYS A 13 27.75 16.54 32.97
N ARG A 14 28.05 15.29 33.31
CA ARG A 14 28.14 14.82 34.71
C ARG A 14 29.58 14.42 35.04
N ARG A 15 29.97 14.66 36.30
CA ARG A 15 31.31 14.47 36.86
C ARG A 15 31.46 13.07 37.43
N TRP A 16 32.60 12.43 37.21
CA TRP A 16 32.97 11.20 37.94
C TRP A 16 33.47 11.54 39.35
N VAL A 17 33.04 10.76 40.33
CA VAL A 17 33.58 10.74 41.70
C VAL A 17 33.87 9.28 42.05
N LEU A 18 35.09 9.00 42.49
CA LEU A 18 35.53 7.67 42.93
C LEU A 18 35.47 7.60 44.46
N PRO A 19 34.82 6.60 45.07
CA PRO A 19 34.95 6.31 46.50
C PRO A 19 36.12 5.35 46.78
N THR A 20 36.87 5.63 47.83
CA THR A 20 37.94 4.76 48.35
C THR A 20 37.37 3.56 49.11
N LEU A 21 37.96 2.38 48.88
CA LEU A 21 37.65 1.13 49.59
C LEU A 21 38.28 1.07 50.99
N THR A 22 37.49 0.72 51.99
CA THR A 22 37.95 0.11 53.26
C THR A 22 37.09 -1.11 53.55
N ALA A 23 37.70 -2.27 53.70
CA ALA A 23 37.01 -3.55 53.87
C ALA A 23 37.04 -4.03 55.33
N THR A 24 35.92 -4.56 55.83
CA THR A 24 35.84 -5.70 56.79
C THR A 24 34.38 -6.10 57.01
N GLY A 25 34.11 -7.41 57.15
CA GLY A 25 32.86 -7.94 57.72
C GLY A 25 31.93 -8.61 56.70
N ALA A 26 31.68 -9.91 56.87
CA ALA A 26 30.79 -10.70 56.02
C ALA A 26 29.57 -11.19 56.81
N ALA A 27 28.37 -11.10 56.21
CA ALA A 27 27.35 -12.16 56.21
C ALA A 27 26.09 -11.76 55.40
N THR A 28 25.62 -12.69 54.56
CA THR A 28 24.22 -12.90 54.13
C THR A 28 23.37 -11.71 53.63
N GLY A 29 23.20 -11.64 52.30
CA GLY A 29 21.87 -11.94 51.73
C GLY A 29 20.88 -10.81 51.46
N ALA A 30 21.23 -9.87 50.58
CA ALA A 30 20.26 -9.23 49.67
C ALA A 30 21.00 -8.49 48.53
N VAL A 31 21.07 -9.10 47.33
CA VAL A 31 21.46 -8.35 46.14
C VAL A 31 20.24 -7.56 45.68
N LEU A 32 20.12 -6.32 46.14
CA LEU A 32 19.16 -5.37 45.57
C LEU A 32 19.66 -5.00 44.16
N LEU A 33 19.19 -5.72 43.16
CA LEU A 33 19.42 -5.38 41.76
C LEU A 33 18.72 -4.05 41.47
N LEU A 34 19.48 -2.96 41.49
CA LEU A 34 19.09 -1.71 40.85
C LEU A 34 19.11 -1.96 39.34
N GLN A 35 17.96 -2.40 38.82
CA GLN A 35 17.66 -2.27 37.39
C GLN A 35 17.39 -0.79 37.13
N ASP A 36 18.45 -0.04 36.81
CA ASP A 36 18.32 1.20 36.06
C ASP A 36 17.84 0.85 34.64
N GLY A 37 16.54 0.56 34.53
CA GLY A 37 15.85 0.53 33.26
C GLY A 37 15.73 1.96 32.76
N GLU A 38 16.55 2.34 31.79
CA GLU A 38 16.08 3.30 30.81
C GLU A 38 14.87 2.65 30.13
N ASP A 39 13.66 3.09 30.51
CA ASP A 39 12.42 2.72 29.84
C ASP A 39 12.53 3.21 28.39
N THR A 40 13.04 2.34 27.50
CA THR A 40 13.07 2.58 26.07
C THR A 40 11.64 2.52 25.56
N VAL A 41 10.96 3.67 25.58
CA VAL A 41 9.61 3.81 25.00
C VAL A 41 9.73 3.51 23.51
N VAL A 42 9.21 2.36 23.09
CA VAL A 42 9.12 1.97 21.69
C VAL A 42 7.82 2.53 21.12
N THR A 43 7.90 3.26 20.01
CA THR A 43 6.72 3.78 19.31
C THR A 43 5.79 2.63 18.94
N GLY A 44 4.50 2.72 19.33
CA GLY A 44 3.50 1.71 18.98
C GLY A 44 3.33 0.57 19.99
N GLU A 45 4.34 0.23 20.80
CA GLU A 45 4.20 -0.77 21.87
C GLU A 45 3.32 -0.25 23.03
N LEU A 46 2.62 -1.15 23.73
CA LEU A 46 1.76 -0.83 24.87
C LEU A 46 2.56 -0.17 26.01
N GLU A 47 2.14 1.00 26.49
CA GLU A 47 2.78 1.71 27.61
C GLU A 47 1.87 1.66 28.86
N PRO A 48 2.16 0.80 29.85
CA PRO A 48 1.26 0.57 31.00
C PRO A 48 0.98 1.79 31.88
N LYS A 49 1.80 2.85 31.80
CA LYS A 49 1.63 4.09 32.59
C LYS A 49 0.65 5.07 31.97
N LEU A 50 0.23 4.86 30.72
CA LEU A 50 -0.66 5.75 29.97
C LEU A 50 -2.13 5.25 29.97
N PRO A 51 -3.12 6.15 29.88
CA PRO A 51 -4.54 5.78 29.87
C PRO A 51 -4.92 4.97 28.62
N THR A 52 -5.95 4.14 28.76
CA THR A 52 -6.47 3.30 27.67
C THR A 52 -7.79 3.85 27.15
N PHE A 53 -7.96 3.87 25.83
CA PHE A 53 -9.12 4.38 25.10
C PHE A 53 -9.75 3.31 24.20
N SER A 54 -11.04 3.42 23.90
CA SER A 54 -11.69 2.64 22.84
C SER A 54 -11.60 3.32 21.47
N LEU A 55 -11.75 2.55 20.41
CA LEU A 55 -11.77 3.06 19.04
C LEU A 55 -12.90 4.07 18.82
N GLU A 56 -14.06 3.88 19.48
CA GLU A 56 -15.17 4.85 19.47
C GLU A 56 -14.73 6.20 20.07
N GLN A 57 -13.99 6.20 21.18
CA GLN A 57 -13.45 7.42 21.77
C GLN A 57 -12.44 8.09 20.83
N VAL A 58 -11.54 7.32 20.20
CA VAL A 58 -10.60 7.84 19.19
C VAL A 58 -11.34 8.48 18.01
N GLN A 59 -12.46 7.90 17.57
CA GLN A 59 -13.30 8.43 16.48
C GLN A 59 -14.05 9.73 16.82
N GLN A 60 -14.24 10.04 18.09
CA GLN A 60 -14.86 11.29 18.55
C GLN A 60 -13.86 12.47 18.60
N HIS A 61 -12.57 12.21 18.39
CA HIS A 61 -11.50 13.20 18.50
C HIS A 61 -10.63 13.30 17.24
N SER A 62 -9.75 14.30 17.17
CA SER A 62 -8.72 14.42 16.11
C SER A 62 -7.50 13.53 16.40
N TRP A 63 -7.76 12.32 16.89
CA TRP A 63 -6.75 11.36 17.32
C TRP A 63 -6.53 10.30 16.25
N VAL A 64 -5.38 9.64 16.30
CA VAL A 64 -5.01 8.55 15.39
C VAL A 64 -4.39 7.39 16.16
N VAL A 65 -4.40 6.21 15.55
CA VAL A 65 -3.79 4.99 16.10
C VAL A 65 -2.54 4.63 15.29
N TYR A 66 -1.47 4.23 15.98
CA TYR A 66 -0.35 3.47 15.40
C TYR A 66 -0.01 2.32 16.36
N GLU A 67 -0.18 1.08 15.88
CA GLU A 67 -0.15 -0.14 16.70
C GLU A 67 -1.03 -0.01 17.96
N HIS A 68 -0.49 -0.15 19.18
CA HIS A 68 -1.26 0.09 20.42
C HIS A 68 -1.34 1.57 20.81
N GLY A 69 -0.53 2.46 20.22
CA GLY A 69 -0.48 3.86 20.64
C GLY A 69 -1.66 4.69 20.11
N VAL A 70 -2.17 5.58 20.96
CA VAL A 70 -3.13 6.64 20.58
C VAL A 70 -2.44 7.98 20.67
N TYR A 71 -2.59 8.80 19.62
CA TYR A 71 -1.83 10.04 19.42
C TYR A 71 -2.76 11.21 19.06
N ASP A 72 -2.54 12.38 19.65
CA ASP A 72 -3.24 13.61 19.26
C ASP A 72 -2.48 14.34 18.16
N VAL A 73 -3.06 14.41 16.96
CA VAL A 73 -2.44 15.05 15.79
C VAL A 73 -3.02 16.42 15.46
N MET A 74 -3.88 17.00 16.33
CA MET A 74 -4.59 18.25 16.01
C MET A 74 -3.63 19.43 15.79
N GLU A 75 -2.61 19.58 16.63
CA GLU A 75 -1.59 20.62 16.46
C GLU A 75 -0.54 20.21 15.42
N PHE A 76 -0.16 18.94 15.38
CA PHE A 76 0.77 18.38 14.40
C PHE A 76 0.30 18.62 12.95
N ALA A 77 -0.99 18.39 12.66
CA ALA A 77 -1.60 18.57 11.34
C ALA A 77 -1.52 20.02 10.80
N ARG A 78 -1.36 21.03 11.68
CA ARG A 78 -1.18 22.44 11.27
C ARG A 78 0.23 22.72 10.76
N ASN A 79 1.22 22.00 11.28
CA ASN A 79 2.65 22.18 10.99
C ASN A 79 3.22 21.08 10.07
N HIS A 80 2.44 20.03 9.78
CA HIS A 80 2.84 18.92 8.91
C HIS A 80 2.83 19.32 7.42
N PRO A 81 3.78 18.84 6.59
CA PRO A 81 3.83 19.16 5.15
C PRO A 81 2.57 18.77 4.34
N GLY A 82 1.77 17.81 4.82
CA GLY A 82 0.47 17.45 4.23
C GLY A 82 -0.68 18.38 4.63
N GLY A 83 -0.47 19.27 5.60
CA GLY A 83 -1.47 20.16 6.18
C GLY A 83 -2.71 19.41 6.68
N ALA A 84 -3.88 20.03 6.49
CA ALA A 84 -5.17 19.46 6.91
C ALA A 84 -5.50 18.07 6.32
N LYS A 85 -4.78 17.58 5.31
CA LYS A 85 -4.96 16.21 4.79
C LYS A 85 -4.65 15.14 5.84
N VAL A 86 -3.79 15.43 6.83
CA VAL A 86 -3.51 14.52 7.95
C VAL A 86 -4.79 14.17 8.72
N LEU A 87 -5.75 15.10 8.82
CA LEU A 87 -7.02 14.88 9.52
C LEU A 87 -7.94 13.86 8.80
N GLN A 88 -7.63 13.43 7.58
CA GLN A 88 -8.34 12.31 6.92
C GLN A 88 -8.10 10.96 7.62
N ALA A 89 -7.01 10.87 8.39
CA ALA A 89 -6.67 9.73 9.25
C ALA A 89 -7.26 9.84 10.66
N ALA A 90 -7.89 10.96 11.03
CA ALA A 90 -8.53 11.10 12.35
C ALA A 90 -9.59 10.00 12.55
N GLY A 91 -9.60 9.41 13.76
CA GLY A 91 -10.44 8.27 14.10
C GLY A 91 -9.99 6.92 13.53
N LYS A 92 -8.77 6.80 12.98
CA LYS A 92 -8.29 5.62 12.24
C LYS A 92 -6.82 5.28 12.55
N SER A 93 -6.37 4.11 12.08
CA SER A 93 -4.94 3.79 11.98
C SER A 93 -4.25 4.65 10.92
N VAL A 94 -3.07 5.19 11.24
CA VAL A 94 -2.21 5.91 10.28
C VAL A 94 -1.52 4.99 9.28
N GLU A 95 -1.40 3.70 9.57
CA GLU A 95 -0.59 2.75 8.79
C GLU A 95 -1.05 2.66 7.33
N LEU A 96 -2.38 2.64 7.11
CA LEU A 96 -2.98 2.63 5.77
C LEU A 96 -2.73 3.95 5.00
N PHE A 97 -2.53 5.06 5.69
CA PHE A 97 -2.21 6.36 5.07
C PHE A 97 -0.72 6.50 4.75
N TRP A 98 0.17 5.93 5.58
CA TRP A 98 1.60 5.89 5.30
C TRP A 98 1.93 5.04 4.07
N GLN A 99 1.20 3.94 3.84
CA GLN A 99 1.29 3.16 2.60
C GLN A 99 1.00 3.95 1.32
N GLN A 100 0.29 5.09 1.42
CA GLN A 100 -0.01 5.98 0.29
C GLN A 100 1.08 7.05 0.06
N SER A 101 1.99 7.25 1.02
CA SER A 101 2.98 8.33 1.01
C SER A 101 4.40 7.80 1.27
N GLU A 102 5.18 7.64 0.22
CA GLU A 102 6.55 7.11 0.28
C GLU A 102 7.52 7.81 1.26
N PRO A 103 7.43 9.14 1.53
CA PRO A 103 8.20 9.77 2.60
C PRO A 103 7.92 9.23 4.00
N HIS A 104 6.70 8.72 4.24
CA HIS A 104 6.26 8.19 5.53
C HIS A 104 6.62 6.72 5.75
N MET A 105 7.06 6.02 4.71
CA MET A 105 7.56 4.64 4.79
C MET A 105 9.06 4.57 5.14
N ARG A 106 9.66 5.69 5.56
CA ARG A 106 11.07 5.79 5.98
C ARG A 106 11.19 5.53 7.48
N THR A 107 12.31 4.91 7.90
CA THR A 107 12.68 4.78 9.32
C THR A 107 12.82 6.16 9.97
N GLY A 108 12.36 6.35 11.20
CA GLY A 108 12.33 7.65 11.87
C GLY A 108 10.99 8.41 11.78
N VAL A 109 10.01 7.91 11.03
CA VAL A 109 8.69 8.57 10.87
C VAL A 109 7.71 8.19 11.97
N ALA A 110 7.73 6.94 12.44
CA ALA A 110 6.85 6.51 13.51
C ALA A 110 7.24 7.18 14.82
N GLU A 111 8.54 7.29 15.06
CA GLU A 111 9.20 7.95 16.19
C GLU A 111 8.84 9.45 16.30
N ALA A 112 8.40 10.08 15.21
CA ALA A 112 7.86 11.44 15.23
C ALA A 112 6.48 11.53 15.93
N LEU A 113 5.78 10.41 16.14
CA LEU A 113 4.54 10.33 16.91
C LEU A 113 4.77 10.24 18.42
N ASP A 114 5.94 9.84 18.92
CA ASP A 114 6.15 9.60 20.36
C ASP A 114 5.84 10.85 21.21
N GLY A 115 6.21 12.03 20.72
CA GLY A 115 5.89 13.32 21.35
C GLY A 115 4.42 13.74 21.30
N LEU A 116 3.58 12.98 20.59
CA LEU A 116 2.13 13.18 20.44
C LEU A 116 1.31 12.11 21.19
N ARG A 117 1.97 11.16 21.85
CA ARG A 117 1.32 10.00 22.47
C ARG A 117 0.52 10.42 23.71
N ILE A 118 -0.77 10.09 23.70
CA ILE A 118 -1.71 10.42 24.79
C ILE A 118 -2.23 9.18 25.52
N GLY A 119 -2.09 7.98 24.93
CA GLY A 119 -2.68 6.78 25.48
C GLY A 119 -2.35 5.49 24.73
N ASN A 120 -3.11 4.46 25.09
CA ASN A 120 -3.16 3.15 24.46
C ASN A 120 -4.56 2.89 23.89
N LEU A 121 -4.65 2.10 22.82
CA LEU A 121 -5.90 1.48 22.40
C LEU A 121 -6.18 0.27 23.30
N ASN A 122 -7.45 0.00 23.61
CA ASN A 122 -7.80 -1.21 24.38
C ASN A 122 -7.51 -2.49 23.58
N GLN A 123 -7.33 -3.60 24.30
CA GLN A 123 -6.91 -4.87 23.70
C GLN A 123 -7.95 -5.46 22.73
N GLU A 124 -9.25 -5.23 22.95
CA GLU A 124 -10.30 -5.77 22.09
C GLU A 124 -10.33 -5.05 20.74
N ASP A 125 -10.28 -3.71 20.76
CA ASP A 125 -10.18 -2.87 19.56
C ASP A 125 -8.83 -3.06 18.85
N PHE A 126 -7.73 -3.21 19.57
CA PHE A 126 -6.44 -3.56 18.96
C PHE A 126 -6.49 -4.94 18.30
N ASN A 127 -7.03 -5.96 18.97
CA ASN A 127 -7.18 -7.28 18.40
C ASN A 127 -8.15 -7.27 17.20
N MET A 128 -9.21 -6.48 17.23
CA MET A 128 -10.10 -6.28 16.09
C MET A 128 -9.40 -5.54 14.95
N MET A 129 -8.59 -4.52 15.23
CA MET A 129 -7.83 -3.81 14.20
C MET A 129 -6.70 -4.67 13.62
N GLN A 130 -6.07 -5.53 14.43
CA GLN A 130 -5.09 -6.51 13.98
C GLN A 130 -5.76 -7.67 13.26
N ASP A 131 -6.96 -8.14 13.64
CA ASP A 131 -7.72 -9.10 12.85
C ASP A 131 -8.27 -8.46 11.57
N VAL A 132 -8.63 -7.17 11.55
CA VAL A 132 -8.96 -6.49 10.28
C VAL A 132 -7.72 -6.24 9.46
N LYS A 133 -6.54 -5.99 10.05
CA LYS A 133 -5.27 -5.82 9.34
C LYS A 133 -4.71 -7.15 8.86
N GLU A 134 -4.80 -8.22 9.63
CA GLU A 134 -4.39 -9.57 9.27
C GLU A 134 -5.44 -10.23 8.41
N THR A 135 -6.73 -10.19 8.70
CA THR A 135 -7.77 -10.66 7.77
C THR A 135 -7.84 -9.79 6.52
N GLN A 136 -7.64 -8.46 6.51
CA GLN A 136 -7.48 -7.76 5.22
C GLN A 136 -6.11 -8.04 4.60
N SER A 137 -4.99 -8.09 5.31
CA SER A 137 -3.69 -8.38 4.70
C SER A 137 -3.66 -9.81 4.14
N THR A 138 -3.99 -10.83 4.94
CA THR A 138 -4.10 -12.24 4.55
C THR A 138 -5.30 -12.52 3.66
N ALA A 139 -6.51 -11.97 3.83
CA ALA A 139 -7.54 -12.15 2.80
C ALA A 139 -7.19 -11.38 1.51
N LEU A 140 -6.42 -10.28 1.54
CA LEU A 140 -5.88 -9.62 0.33
C LEU A 140 -4.53 -10.20 -0.14
N GLN A 141 -3.97 -11.22 0.53
CA GLN A 141 -2.71 -11.91 0.17
C GLN A 141 -2.94 -13.41 -0.10
N GLU A 142 -3.48 -14.18 0.83
CA GLU A 142 -3.86 -15.60 0.67
C GLU A 142 -4.91 -15.85 -0.42
N PHE A 143 -5.96 -15.01 -0.58
CA PHE A 143 -6.91 -15.20 -1.69
C PHE A 143 -6.38 -14.71 -3.06
N PHE A 144 -5.11 -14.29 -3.12
CA PHE A 144 -4.64 -13.31 -4.09
C PHE A 144 -3.23 -13.60 -4.67
N PHE A 145 -2.40 -14.34 -3.94
CA PHE A 145 -1.35 -15.22 -4.48
C PHE A 145 -2.00 -16.44 -5.17
N ILE A 146 -1.40 -17.22 -6.07
CA ILE A 146 -0.35 -17.06 -7.10
C ILE A 146 -0.81 -18.11 -8.17
N GLU A 147 -0.92 -17.86 -9.48
CA GLU A 147 0.19 -17.76 -10.44
C GLU A 147 -0.34 -17.55 -11.87
N GLY A 148 0.41 -16.80 -12.69
CA GLY A 148 0.19 -16.62 -14.13
C GLY A 148 1.47 -16.65 -14.98
N ALA A 149 2.64 -16.43 -14.37
CA ALA A 149 3.98 -16.73 -14.91
C ALA A 149 4.94 -16.95 -13.73
N SER A 150 5.97 -17.78 -13.91
CA SER A 150 6.83 -18.23 -12.79
C SER A 150 8.14 -17.43 -12.72
N ALA A 151 8.05 -16.25 -12.13
CA ALA A 151 9.15 -15.47 -11.56
C ALA A 151 8.55 -14.49 -10.53
N ALA A 152 9.35 -13.98 -9.59
CA ALA A 152 8.88 -12.96 -8.64
C ALA A 152 8.37 -11.71 -9.41
N ALA A 153 7.32 -11.06 -8.88
CA ALA A 153 6.70 -9.89 -9.50
C ALA A 153 7.75 -8.87 -10.00
N PRO A 154 7.66 -8.41 -11.26
CA PRO A 154 8.71 -7.61 -11.88
C PRO A 154 9.04 -6.36 -11.06
N LYS A 155 10.35 -6.09 -10.91
CA LYS A 155 10.83 -4.85 -10.29
C LYS A 155 10.62 -3.70 -11.28
N VAL A 156 9.52 -2.99 -11.13
CA VAL A 156 9.20 -1.81 -11.93
C VAL A 156 9.62 -0.54 -11.19
N ASP A 157 10.48 0.25 -11.82
CA ASP A 157 10.75 1.63 -11.45
C ASP A 157 9.62 2.52 -12.01
N LEU A 158 9.09 3.42 -11.18
CA LEU A 158 7.99 4.30 -11.56
C LEU A 158 8.45 5.46 -12.46
N ASP A 159 9.69 5.94 -12.27
CA ASP A 159 10.20 7.10 -13.00
C ASP A 159 10.54 6.74 -14.46
N THR A 160 10.72 5.45 -14.75
CA THR A 160 10.98 4.92 -16.10
C THR A 160 9.85 4.04 -16.65
N PHE A 161 8.70 3.94 -15.96
CA PHE A 161 7.59 3.11 -16.43
C PHE A 161 6.76 3.82 -17.51
N GLU A 162 6.71 3.20 -18.69
CA GLU A 162 5.87 3.62 -19.81
C GLU A 162 4.92 2.50 -20.22
N LEU A 163 3.65 2.88 -20.45
CA LEU A 163 2.70 2.10 -21.22
C LEU A 163 2.84 2.46 -22.70
N LYS A 164 3.27 1.50 -23.52
CA LYS A 164 3.34 1.65 -24.97
C LYS A 164 2.03 1.23 -25.63
N ILE A 165 1.52 2.01 -26.56
CA ILE A 165 0.33 1.71 -27.34
C ILE A 165 0.70 1.77 -28.81
N CYS A 166 0.64 0.62 -29.49
CA CYS A 166 0.95 0.46 -30.90
C CYS A 166 -0.36 0.29 -31.69
N GLY A 167 -0.69 1.27 -32.53
CA GLY A 167 -1.73 1.15 -33.57
C GLY A 167 -1.11 1.10 -34.97
N ALA A 168 -1.91 0.79 -35.99
CA ALA A 168 -1.48 0.45 -37.35
C ALA A 168 -0.57 1.48 -38.09
N SER A 169 -0.40 2.69 -37.56
CA SER A 169 0.52 3.71 -38.09
C SER A 169 1.27 4.54 -37.03
N THR A 170 1.01 4.38 -35.73
CA THR A 170 1.55 5.24 -34.66
C THR A 170 1.83 4.43 -33.39
N GLU A 171 3.02 4.65 -32.79
CA GLU A 171 3.34 4.23 -31.42
C GLU A 171 3.32 5.45 -30.50
N VAL A 172 2.63 5.34 -29.36
CA VAL A 172 2.61 6.35 -28.30
C VAL A 172 3.02 5.70 -26.98
N SER A 173 3.91 6.35 -26.23
CA SER A 173 4.24 6.01 -24.85
C SER A 173 3.51 6.97 -23.89
N LEU A 174 2.89 6.43 -22.84
CA LEU A 174 2.26 7.18 -21.76
C LEU A 174 2.89 6.77 -20.42
N SER A 175 3.32 7.74 -19.62
CA SER A 175 3.74 7.45 -18.24
C SER A 175 2.55 7.15 -17.34
N LEU A 176 2.78 6.61 -16.15
CA LEU A 176 1.73 6.46 -15.14
C LEU A 176 1.14 7.83 -14.72
N SER A 177 1.95 8.90 -14.78
CA SER A 177 1.50 10.26 -14.48
C SER A 177 0.55 10.78 -15.56
N ASP A 178 0.84 10.51 -16.84
CA ASP A 178 -0.02 10.90 -17.97
C ASP A 178 -1.40 10.22 -17.86
N LEU A 179 -1.42 8.92 -17.57
CA LEU A 179 -2.68 8.20 -17.30
C LEU A 179 -3.46 8.85 -16.14
N LYS A 180 -2.80 9.28 -15.06
CA LYS A 180 -3.49 9.88 -13.90
C LYS A 180 -3.96 11.32 -14.12
N THR A 181 -3.38 12.06 -15.07
CA THR A 181 -3.58 13.52 -15.21
C THR A 181 -4.26 13.95 -16.50
N GLN A 182 -4.05 13.24 -17.61
CA GLN A 182 -4.63 13.57 -18.91
C GLN A 182 -6.05 12.99 -19.11
N PHE A 183 -6.41 11.97 -18.34
CA PHE A 183 -7.65 11.21 -18.49
C PHE A 183 -8.53 11.29 -17.25
N LYS A 184 -9.84 11.14 -17.45
CA LYS A 184 -10.80 11.04 -16.36
C LYS A 184 -10.58 9.73 -15.60
N GLN A 185 -10.63 9.80 -14.26
CA GLN A 185 -10.56 8.63 -13.40
C GLN A 185 -11.93 7.97 -13.24
N HIS A 186 -11.95 6.64 -13.28
CA HIS A 186 -13.14 5.80 -13.17
C HIS A 186 -12.94 4.73 -12.10
N LYS A 187 -14.04 4.34 -11.45
CA LYS A 187 -14.10 3.29 -10.43
C LYS A 187 -15.02 2.17 -10.89
N VAL A 188 -14.57 0.92 -10.81
CA VAL A 188 -15.34 -0.26 -11.22
C VAL A 188 -15.19 -1.37 -10.17
N MET A 189 -16.32 -1.79 -9.60
CA MET A 189 -16.38 -3.00 -8.78
C MET A 189 -16.31 -4.25 -9.67
N SER A 190 -15.31 -5.11 -9.49
CA SER A 190 -15.15 -6.32 -10.30
C SER A 190 -14.58 -7.51 -9.51
N THR A 191 -15.17 -8.69 -9.70
CA THR A 191 -14.64 -9.97 -9.22
C THR A 191 -13.91 -10.67 -10.36
N ILE A 192 -12.58 -10.72 -10.29
CA ILE A 192 -11.73 -11.37 -11.30
C ILE A 192 -11.66 -12.87 -10.98
N ARG A 193 -12.08 -13.75 -11.91
CA ARG A 193 -12.18 -15.21 -11.68
C ARG A 193 -11.39 -16.04 -12.70
N CYS A 194 -10.53 -16.94 -12.24
CA CYS A 194 -9.93 -17.96 -13.11
C CYS A 194 -10.95 -19.06 -13.46
N ILE A 195 -10.74 -19.73 -14.61
CA ILE A 195 -11.70 -20.70 -15.18
C ILE A 195 -11.72 -22.04 -14.43
N ALA A 196 -10.64 -22.38 -13.72
CA ALA A 196 -10.52 -23.63 -12.97
C ALA A 196 -9.91 -23.36 -11.58
N PRO A 197 -10.45 -23.97 -10.51
CA PRO A 197 -9.68 -24.17 -9.29
C PRO A 197 -8.54 -25.16 -9.57
N ARG A 198 -7.37 -24.96 -8.98
CA ARG A 198 -6.27 -25.94 -9.04
C ARG A 198 -6.54 -27.10 -8.08
N ALA A 199 -5.88 -28.24 -8.30
CA ALA A 199 -5.93 -29.38 -7.38
C ALA A 199 -5.51 -29.01 -5.93
N THR A 200 -4.68 -27.98 -5.78
CA THR A 200 -4.27 -27.39 -4.49
C THR A 200 -5.41 -26.71 -3.73
N ASP A 201 -6.37 -26.12 -4.46
CA ASP A 201 -7.53 -25.43 -3.88
C ASP A 201 -8.54 -26.44 -3.33
N VAL A 202 -8.46 -27.71 -3.79
CA VAL A 202 -9.26 -28.83 -3.30
C VAL A 202 -8.68 -29.42 -2.01
N SER A 203 -7.35 -29.39 -1.84
CA SER A 203 -6.67 -29.96 -0.65
C SER A 203 -6.80 -29.13 0.62
N SER A 204 -7.12 -27.83 0.54
CA SER A 204 -7.22 -26.95 1.71
C SER A 204 -8.61 -26.93 2.37
N GLY A 205 -9.63 -27.52 1.72
CA GLY A 205 -11.02 -27.56 2.22
C GLY A 205 -11.74 -26.20 2.31
N LYS A 206 -11.04 -25.09 2.08
CA LYS A 206 -11.60 -23.73 2.09
C LYS A 206 -11.98 -23.31 0.67
N PRO A 207 -13.25 -22.99 0.37
CA PRO A 207 -13.60 -22.41 -0.92
C PRO A 207 -12.91 -21.04 -1.05
N ALA A 208 -12.12 -20.84 -2.11
CA ALA A 208 -11.47 -19.55 -2.38
C ALA A 208 -12.52 -18.42 -2.41
N ALA A 209 -12.38 -17.47 -1.50
CA ALA A 209 -13.39 -16.43 -1.30
C ALA A 209 -13.47 -15.51 -2.52
N ARG A 210 -14.69 -15.30 -3.02
CA ARG A 210 -14.97 -14.58 -4.28
C ARG A 210 -15.19 -13.10 -4.01
N VAL A 211 -14.23 -12.46 -3.35
CA VAL A 211 -14.38 -11.06 -2.89
C VAL A 211 -14.25 -10.11 -4.10
N PRO A 212 -15.24 -9.24 -4.37
CA PRO A 212 -15.10 -8.19 -5.37
C PRO A 212 -14.12 -7.12 -4.85
N ALA A 213 -13.38 -6.48 -5.77
CA ALA A 213 -12.53 -5.34 -5.45
C ALA A 213 -12.99 -4.10 -6.24
N GLU A 214 -12.81 -2.92 -5.64
CA GLU A 214 -12.95 -1.64 -6.34
C GLU A 214 -11.65 -1.36 -7.10
N TRP A 215 -11.72 -1.30 -8.42
CA TRP A 215 -10.57 -0.94 -9.26
C TRP A 215 -10.69 0.53 -9.67
N THR A 216 -9.62 1.30 -9.48
CA THR A 216 -9.55 2.70 -9.89
C THR A 216 -8.49 2.87 -10.96
N GLY A 217 -8.84 3.57 -12.04
CA GLY A 217 -8.05 3.66 -13.26
C GLY A 217 -8.65 4.61 -14.29
N VAL A 218 -8.23 4.45 -15.55
CA VAL A 218 -8.81 5.16 -16.70
C VAL A 218 -9.50 4.18 -17.64
N LEU A 219 -10.55 4.62 -18.33
CA LEU A 219 -11.21 3.79 -19.34
C LEU A 219 -10.27 3.56 -20.53
N LEU A 220 -10.09 2.29 -20.93
CA LEU A 220 -9.32 1.94 -22.12
C LEU A 220 -9.88 2.63 -23.38
N ALA A 221 -11.21 2.67 -23.50
CA ALA A 221 -11.91 3.35 -24.59
C ALA A 221 -11.51 4.84 -24.74
N ASP A 222 -11.32 5.56 -23.63
CA ASP A 222 -10.93 6.98 -23.67
C ASP A 222 -9.46 7.17 -24.08
N VAL A 223 -8.57 6.27 -23.64
CA VAL A 223 -7.18 6.24 -24.07
C VAL A 223 -7.09 5.95 -25.57
N LEU A 224 -7.80 4.93 -26.07
CA LEU A 224 -7.85 4.62 -27.50
C LEU A 224 -8.47 5.77 -28.32
N THR A 225 -9.55 6.39 -27.81
CA THR A 225 -10.17 7.57 -28.44
C THR A 225 -9.18 8.74 -28.57
N SER A 226 -8.33 9.00 -27.57
CA SER A 226 -7.31 10.06 -27.65
C SER A 226 -6.23 9.83 -28.71
N LEU A 227 -6.04 8.57 -29.13
CA LEU A 227 -5.13 8.18 -30.22
C LEU A 227 -5.80 8.21 -31.60
N GLY A 228 -7.05 8.71 -31.68
CA GLY A 228 -7.83 8.78 -32.93
C GLY A 228 -8.58 7.49 -33.27
N ILE A 229 -8.55 6.47 -32.42
CA ILE A 229 -9.32 5.24 -32.62
C ILE A 229 -10.77 5.50 -32.19
N THR A 230 -11.64 5.77 -33.15
CA THR A 230 -13.07 6.09 -32.93
C THR A 230 -14.04 5.08 -33.53
N SER A 231 -13.55 4.14 -34.35
CA SER A 231 -14.31 2.99 -34.85
C SER A 231 -13.53 1.69 -34.65
N THR A 232 -14.23 0.56 -34.74
CA THR A 232 -13.70 -0.80 -34.69
C THR A 232 -13.80 -1.53 -36.03
N ASP A 233 -14.17 -0.84 -37.12
CA ASP A 233 -14.38 -1.47 -38.43
C ASP A 233 -13.11 -2.13 -38.99
N ASP A 234 -11.95 -1.49 -38.78
CA ASP A 234 -10.62 -1.95 -39.20
C ASP A 234 -9.79 -2.59 -38.06
N ILE A 235 -10.42 -2.92 -36.92
CA ILE A 235 -9.75 -3.43 -35.71
C ILE A 235 -10.53 -4.62 -35.15
N GLU A 236 -9.93 -5.81 -35.14
CA GLU A 236 -10.56 -7.00 -34.60
C GLU A 236 -10.34 -7.13 -33.07
N GLN A 237 -9.12 -6.83 -32.61
CA GLN A 237 -8.65 -7.16 -31.27
C GLN A 237 -7.75 -6.08 -30.67
N VAL A 238 -7.86 -5.91 -29.35
CA VAL A 238 -6.86 -5.21 -28.54
C VAL A 238 -6.11 -6.24 -27.71
N ARG A 239 -4.81 -6.40 -27.99
CA ARG A 239 -3.89 -7.27 -27.26
C ARG A 239 -3.14 -6.48 -26.19
N PHE A 240 -2.91 -7.12 -25.05
CA PHE A 240 -2.11 -6.63 -23.94
C PHE A 240 -0.93 -7.56 -23.71
N GLU A 241 0.26 -6.99 -23.47
CA GLU A 241 1.50 -7.69 -23.14
C GLU A 241 1.99 -7.23 -21.75
N ALA A 242 2.41 -8.19 -20.94
CA ALA A 242 2.83 -8.01 -19.57
C ALA A 242 4.35 -8.08 -19.41
N LEU A 243 4.87 -7.44 -18.37
CA LEU A 243 6.30 -7.48 -18.02
C LEU A 243 6.75 -8.83 -17.43
N ASP A 244 5.83 -9.66 -16.92
CA ASP A 244 6.15 -10.98 -16.40
C ASP A 244 6.30 -12.03 -17.50
N THR A 245 7.35 -12.84 -17.37
CA THR A 245 7.72 -13.88 -18.33
C THR A 245 7.65 -15.26 -17.70
N ASP A 246 7.36 -16.27 -18.52
CA ASP A 246 7.48 -17.66 -18.11
C ASP A 246 8.94 -18.12 -17.98
N LYS A 247 9.15 -19.38 -17.58
CA LYS A 247 10.48 -19.98 -17.42
C LYS A 247 11.28 -20.07 -18.73
N GLN A 248 10.67 -19.76 -19.87
CA GLN A 248 11.28 -19.71 -21.20
C GLN A 248 11.49 -18.26 -21.69
N GLY A 249 11.23 -17.26 -20.84
CA GLY A 249 11.38 -15.83 -21.16
C GLY A 249 10.25 -15.27 -22.04
N ARG A 250 9.13 -15.99 -22.21
CA ARG A 250 7.99 -15.52 -23.01
C ARG A 250 7.08 -14.67 -22.14
N ALA A 251 6.83 -13.43 -22.57
CA ALA A 251 5.91 -12.51 -21.89
C ALA A 251 4.48 -13.08 -21.86
N PHE A 252 3.78 -12.91 -20.74
CA PHE A 252 2.35 -13.19 -20.69
C PHE A 252 1.57 -12.15 -21.53
N GLY A 253 0.50 -12.59 -22.18
CA GLY A 253 -0.34 -11.71 -22.99
C GLY A 253 -1.74 -12.27 -23.23
N SER A 254 -2.67 -11.39 -23.54
CA SER A 254 -4.09 -11.70 -23.71
C SER A 254 -4.75 -10.68 -24.63
N SER A 255 -5.93 -10.96 -25.19
CA SER A 255 -6.69 -9.98 -25.99
C SER A 255 -8.17 -9.96 -25.65
N ILE A 256 -8.81 -8.83 -25.92
CA ILE A 256 -10.26 -8.66 -25.99
C ILE A 256 -10.63 -8.15 -27.38
N SER A 257 -11.90 -8.29 -27.78
CA SER A 257 -12.37 -7.69 -29.03
C SER A 257 -12.29 -6.16 -28.97
N ALA A 258 -12.07 -5.53 -30.12
CA ALA A 258 -12.08 -4.08 -30.22
C ALA A 258 -13.41 -3.48 -29.74
N ALA A 259 -14.53 -4.14 -30.03
CA ALA A 259 -15.86 -3.76 -29.53
C ALA A 259 -15.90 -3.66 -28.00
N THR A 260 -15.37 -4.65 -27.26
CA THR A 260 -15.31 -4.60 -25.79
C THR A 260 -14.27 -3.59 -25.28
N ALA A 261 -13.20 -3.33 -26.03
CA ALA A 261 -12.20 -2.33 -25.66
C ALA A 261 -12.70 -0.87 -25.81
N MET A 262 -13.57 -0.63 -26.79
CA MET A 262 -14.15 0.68 -27.10
C MET A 262 -15.49 0.95 -26.40
N ASP A 263 -16.16 -0.09 -25.90
CA ASP A 263 -17.37 0.03 -25.09
C ASP A 263 -17.04 0.63 -23.71
N ARG A 264 -17.61 1.81 -23.44
CA ARG A 264 -17.46 2.54 -22.17
C ARG A 264 -18.29 1.92 -21.05
N ASP A 265 -19.41 1.29 -21.38
CA ASP A 265 -20.32 0.64 -20.42
C ASP A 265 -19.78 -0.73 -19.99
N ALA A 266 -18.95 -1.37 -20.83
CA ALA A 266 -18.17 -2.55 -20.44
C ALA A 266 -17.15 -2.27 -19.31
N GLY A 267 -16.82 -0.99 -19.05
CA GLY A 267 -16.02 -0.58 -17.90
C GLY A 267 -14.58 -1.10 -17.89
N VAL A 268 -13.97 -1.30 -19.07
CA VAL A 268 -12.59 -1.79 -19.18
C VAL A 268 -11.61 -0.72 -18.71
N LEU A 269 -10.85 -1.02 -17.64
CA LEU A 269 -9.90 -0.09 -17.04
C LEU A 269 -8.45 -0.48 -17.30
N LEU A 270 -7.62 0.54 -17.50
CA LEU A 270 -6.21 0.54 -17.14
C LEU A 270 -6.12 1.01 -15.67
N ALA A 271 -6.08 0.06 -14.76
CA ALA A 271 -6.17 0.29 -13.31
C ALA A 271 -4.78 0.37 -12.66
N TYR A 272 -4.63 1.35 -11.77
CA TYR A 272 -3.42 1.60 -10.96
C TYR A 272 -3.70 1.61 -9.46
N GLU A 273 -4.98 1.56 -9.06
CA GLU A 273 -5.44 1.50 -7.68
C GLU A 273 -6.48 0.38 -7.49
N MET A 274 -6.49 -0.21 -6.30
CA MET A 274 -7.36 -1.29 -5.84
C MET A 274 -7.82 -0.98 -4.42
N ASN A 275 -9.13 -1.00 -4.17
CA ASN A 275 -9.76 -0.68 -2.88
C ASN A 275 -9.31 0.67 -2.29
N GLY A 276 -9.12 1.69 -3.14
CA GLY A 276 -8.67 3.03 -2.75
C GLY A 276 -7.18 3.14 -2.38
N ALA A 277 -6.37 2.10 -2.62
CA ALA A 277 -4.93 2.09 -2.40
C ALA A 277 -4.16 1.71 -3.67
N ARG A 278 -2.85 1.99 -3.70
CA ARG A 278 -1.93 1.54 -4.75
C ARG A 278 -2.04 0.03 -4.95
N ILE A 279 -2.15 -0.44 -6.19
CA ILE A 279 -2.22 -1.88 -6.49
C ILE A 279 -1.03 -2.63 -5.83
N PRO A 280 -1.26 -3.70 -5.05
CA PRO A 280 -0.20 -4.55 -4.53
C PRO A 280 0.60 -5.22 -5.66
N LYS A 281 1.89 -5.51 -5.44
CA LYS A 281 2.77 -6.08 -6.50
C LYS A 281 2.17 -7.33 -7.14
N GLU A 282 1.65 -8.25 -6.34
CA GLU A 282 0.98 -9.48 -6.79
C GLU A 282 -0.27 -9.25 -7.66
N HIS A 283 -0.80 -8.03 -7.75
CA HIS A 283 -1.98 -7.66 -8.54
C HIS A 283 -1.67 -6.87 -9.81
N GLY A 284 -0.39 -6.75 -10.15
CA GLY A 284 0.03 -6.11 -11.39
C GLY A 284 0.49 -4.66 -11.21
N PHE A 285 1.03 -4.28 -10.06
CA PHE A 285 1.67 -2.97 -9.88
C PHE A 285 2.73 -2.74 -10.98
N PRO A 286 2.80 -1.56 -11.64
CA PRO A 286 2.04 -0.33 -11.40
C PRO A 286 0.67 -0.25 -12.08
N LEU A 287 0.47 -1.04 -13.13
CA LEU A 287 -0.67 -0.93 -14.02
C LEU A 287 -1.14 -2.31 -14.45
N ARG A 288 -2.46 -2.53 -14.39
CA ARG A 288 -3.10 -3.74 -14.92
C ARG A 288 -4.27 -3.39 -15.81
N VAL A 289 -4.67 -4.35 -16.64
CA VAL A 289 -5.98 -4.35 -17.29
C VAL A 289 -7.01 -4.98 -16.34
N VAL A 290 -8.16 -4.34 -16.20
CA VAL A 290 -9.37 -4.90 -15.58
C VAL A 290 -10.46 -4.94 -16.64
N VAL A 291 -10.99 -6.14 -16.90
CA VAL A 291 -12.03 -6.40 -17.89
C VAL A 291 -13.22 -7.04 -17.16
N PRO A 292 -14.22 -6.26 -16.72
CA PRO A 292 -15.37 -6.77 -15.97
C PRO A 292 -16.10 -7.91 -16.67
N GLY A 293 -16.69 -8.83 -15.90
CA GLY A 293 -17.45 -9.97 -16.42
C GLY A 293 -16.65 -11.08 -17.11
N THR A 294 -15.35 -10.89 -17.37
CA THR A 294 -14.50 -11.86 -18.09
C THR A 294 -13.67 -12.76 -17.18
N THR A 295 -12.88 -13.66 -17.78
CA THR A 295 -11.98 -14.57 -17.07
C THR A 295 -10.70 -13.86 -16.62
N GLY A 296 -10.07 -14.37 -15.56
CA GLY A 296 -8.85 -13.79 -14.98
C GLY A 296 -7.69 -13.70 -15.97
N ALA A 297 -7.63 -14.60 -16.95
CA ALA A 297 -6.64 -14.58 -18.02
C ALA A 297 -6.76 -13.35 -18.96
N ARG A 298 -7.89 -12.64 -18.97
CA ARG A 298 -8.09 -11.38 -19.72
C ARG A 298 -7.70 -10.12 -18.91
N ASN A 299 -7.55 -10.27 -17.60
CA ASN A 299 -7.26 -9.18 -16.68
C ASN A 299 -5.74 -9.06 -16.45
N VAL A 300 -5.01 -8.70 -17.53
CA VAL A 300 -3.54 -8.76 -17.61
C VAL A 300 -2.87 -7.89 -16.54
N LYS A 301 -1.99 -8.49 -15.73
CA LYS A 301 -1.16 -7.80 -14.72
C LYS A 301 0.07 -7.16 -15.39
N PHE A 302 0.71 -6.18 -14.74
CA PHE A 302 2.01 -5.63 -15.17
C PHE A 302 2.02 -5.16 -16.65
N VAL A 303 0.90 -4.59 -17.11
CA VAL A 303 0.73 -4.26 -18.54
C VAL A 303 1.64 -3.10 -18.90
N HIS A 304 2.50 -3.32 -19.89
CA HIS A 304 3.42 -2.29 -20.41
C HIS A 304 3.24 -2.03 -21.90
N ARG A 305 2.51 -2.90 -22.61
CA ARG A 305 2.26 -2.72 -24.04
C ARG A 305 0.85 -3.16 -24.44
N ILE A 306 0.23 -2.33 -25.28
CA ILE A 306 -1.07 -2.55 -25.91
C ILE A 306 -0.85 -2.53 -27.42
N ILE A 307 -1.43 -3.49 -28.13
CA ILE A 307 -1.36 -3.59 -29.59
C ILE A 307 -2.79 -3.64 -30.12
N VAL A 308 -3.10 -2.74 -31.02
CA VAL A 308 -4.40 -2.61 -31.69
C VAL A 308 -4.26 -3.23 -33.09
N MET A 309 -5.06 -4.27 -33.37
CA MET A 309 -4.94 -5.13 -34.57
C MET A 309 -6.31 -5.48 -35.15
#